data_AF-A0A9E1QAW1-F1
#
_entry.id   AF-A0A9E1QAW1-F1
#
_cell.length_a   1.000
_cell.length_b   1.000
_cell.length_c   1.000
_cell.angle_alpha   90.00
_cell.angle_beta   90.00
_cell.angle_gamma   90.00
#
_symmetry.space_group_name_H-M   'P 1'
#
loop_
_entity.id
_entity.type
_entity.pdbx_description
1 polymer ?
#
loop_
_entity_poly.entity_id
_entity_poly.type
_entity_poly.pdbx_seq_one_letter_code
_entity_poly.pdbx_strand_id
1 'polypeptide(L)'
;MLRLNVKQIIEKINKEEVFHAVSSDYSFTIKIDEYVHYVCGAVHDGHQFRKDLWKNCMHSEYERWYEEDPATKQMILSHPIVIAGNDSRFEYDLNRSPETAIYEDAWGKKLWHTSLSDKEKEKSLLKHENFFKIV
;
A
#
# COMPACT_ATOMS: atom_id res chain seq x y z
N MET A 1 -13.97 -9.35 7.40
CA MET A 1 -13.39 -8.09 6.85
C MET A 1 -14.30 -7.60 5.73
N LEU A 2 -14.74 -6.35 5.78
CA LEU A 2 -15.57 -5.71 4.76
C LEU A 2 -14.72 -5.36 3.53
N ARG A 3 -15.32 -5.27 2.34
CA ARG A 3 -14.68 -4.67 1.17
C ARG A 3 -15.32 -3.32 0.90
N LEU A 4 -14.57 -2.24 1.07
CA LEU A 4 -15.08 -0.87 1.04
C LEU A 4 -14.23 0.01 0.12
N ASN A 5 -14.85 0.95 -0.58
CA ASN A 5 -14.10 2.02 -1.24
C ASN A 5 -13.63 3.07 -0.23
N VAL A 6 -12.71 3.95 -0.65
CA VAL A 6 -12.13 5.02 0.21
C VAL A 6 -13.21 5.88 0.87
N LYS A 7 -14.24 6.28 0.12
CA LYS A 7 -15.34 7.11 0.64
C LYS A 7 -16.09 6.40 1.77
N GLN A 8 -16.41 5.12 1.59
CA GLN A 8 -17.10 4.32 2.61
C GLN A 8 -16.24 4.11 3.86
N ILE A 9 -14.92 3.97 3.71
CA ILE A 9 -13.99 3.88 4.85
C ILE A 9 -14.01 5.20 5.64
N ILE A 10 -13.87 6.34 4.95
CA ILE A 10 -13.91 7.67 5.57
C ILE A 10 -15.26 7.92 6.27
N GLU A 11 -16.38 7.54 5.64
CA GLU A 11 -17.71 7.68 6.23
C GLU A 11 -17.85 6.91 7.55
N LYS A 12 -17.22 5.73 7.67
CA LYS A 12 -17.21 4.95 8.92
C LYS A 12 -16.29 5.57 9.97
N ILE A 13 -15.11 6.05 9.57
CA ILE A 13 -14.17 6.76 10.45
C ILE A 13 -14.84 7.99 11.07
N ASN A 14 -15.51 8.81 10.25
CA ASN A 14 -16.21 10.02 10.71
C ASN A 14 -17.38 9.76 11.67
N LYS A 15 -17.92 8.53 11.66
CA LYS A 15 -18.98 8.09 12.59
C LYS A 15 -18.43 7.39 13.83
N GLU A 16 -17.11 7.30 13.94
CA GLU A 16 -16.42 6.53 14.97
C GLU A 16 -16.88 5.07 15.06
N GLU A 17 -17.26 4.49 13.91
CA GLU A 17 -17.62 3.06 13.85
C GLU A 17 -16.35 2.21 13.96
N VAL A 18 -16.41 1.12 14.72
CA VAL A 18 -15.38 0.08 14.72
C VAL A 18 -15.61 -0.86 13.53
N PHE A 19 -14.58 -1.10 12.73
CA PHE A 19 -14.68 -1.96 11.55
C PHE A 19 -13.31 -2.43 11.07
N HIS A 20 -13.33 -3.57 10.37
CA HIS A 20 -12.17 -4.09 9.65
C HIS A 20 -12.51 -4.15 8.17
N ALA A 21 -11.70 -3.53 7.32
CA ALA A 21 -11.92 -3.48 5.88
C ALA A 21 -10.64 -3.73 5.08
N VAL A 22 -10.84 -4.26 3.88
CA VAL A 22 -9.90 -4.20 2.78
C VAL A 22 -10.42 -3.17 1.76
N SER A 23 -9.53 -2.37 1.18
CA SER A 23 -9.90 -1.42 0.14
C SER A 23 -10.52 -2.15 -1.06
N SER A 24 -11.37 -1.46 -1.82
CA SER A 24 -12.10 -2.08 -2.93
C SER A 24 -11.18 -2.65 -4.01
N ASP A 25 -9.98 -2.09 -4.17
CA ASP A 25 -8.93 -2.53 -5.09
C ASP A 25 -7.90 -3.47 -4.44
N TYR A 26 -8.11 -3.87 -3.17
CA TYR A 26 -7.23 -4.72 -2.37
C TYR A 26 -5.85 -4.13 -2.05
N SER A 27 -5.60 -2.85 -2.33
CA SER A 27 -4.31 -2.19 -2.12
C SER A 27 -3.89 -2.01 -0.66
N PHE A 28 -4.85 -1.92 0.27
CA PHE A 28 -4.55 -1.83 1.70
C PHE A 28 -5.66 -2.42 2.56
N THR A 29 -5.34 -2.67 3.84
CA THR A 29 -6.31 -3.01 4.87
C THR A 29 -6.32 -1.96 5.97
N ILE A 30 -7.46 -1.79 6.62
CA ILE A 30 -7.63 -0.99 7.83
C ILE A 30 -8.40 -1.80 8.87
N LYS A 31 -7.93 -1.75 10.10
CA LYS A 31 -8.53 -2.34 11.29
C LYS A 31 -8.72 -1.24 12.32
N ILE A 32 -9.94 -1.07 12.81
CA ILE A 32 -10.28 -0.19 13.93
C ILE A 32 -11.07 -1.02 14.94
N ASP A 33 -10.44 -1.34 16.07
CA ASP A 33 -11.06 -2.01 17.21
C ASP A 33 -11.55 -1.00 18.28
N GLU A 34 -10.86 0.13 18.41
CA GLU A 34 -11.16 1.23 19.34
C GLU A 34 -10.51 2.53 18.80
N TYR A 35 -11.14 3.68 19.02
CA TYR A 35 -10.59 4.98 18.63
C TYR A 35 -9.60 5.49 19.68
N VAL A 36 -8.36 5.69 19.26
CA VAL A 36 -7.25 6.18 20.08
C VAL A 36 -6.49 7.28 19.33
N HIS A 37 -5.60 8.00 20.00
CA HIS A 37 -4.86 9.14 19.43
C HIS A 37 -3.67 8.77 18.54
N TYR A 38 -3.59 7.52 18.07
CA TYR A 38 -2.49 7.05 17.23
C TYR A 38 -2.95 5.96 16.26
N VAL A 39 -2.21 5.84 15.15
CA VAL A 39 -2.40 4.82 14.12
C VAL A 39 -1.08 4.11 13.89
N CYS A 40 -1.09 2.78 13.80
CA CYS A 40 0.09 2.00 13.44
C CYS A 40 0.01 1.63 11.95
N GLY A 41 1.05 1.99 11.19
CA GLY A 41 1.15 1.72 9.76
C GLY A 41 2.19 0.64 9.44
N ALA A 42 1.78 -0.41 8.72
CA ALA A 42 2.68 -1.37 8.09
C ALA A 42 2.73 -1.12 6.57
N VAL A 43 3.50 -0.11 6.17
CA VAL A 43 3.47 0.47 4.82
C VAL A 43 4.12 -0.40 3.74
N HIS A 44 4.98 -1.35 4.12
CA HIS A 44 5.68 -2.28 3.22
C HIS A 44 5.45 -3.76 3.58
N ASP A 45 4.33 -4.10 4.26
CA ASP A 45 3.94 -5.49 4.60
C ASP A 45 3.56 -6.32 3.36
N GLY A 46 3.13 -5.62 2.31
CA GLY A 46 2.52 -6.18 1.12
C GLY A 46 3.49 -6.65 0.05
N HIS A 47 3.10 -7.72 -0.65
CA HIS A 47 3.84 -8.27 -1.80
C HIS A 47 3.00 -8.30 -3.09
N GLN A 48 1.75 -7.80 -3.06
CA GLN A 48 0.91 -7.81 -4.28
C GLN A 48 1.54 -6.94 -5.35
N PHE A 49 1.50 -7.40 -6.60
CA PHE A 49 2.11 -6.66 -7.70
C PHE A 49 1.24 -6.77 -8.94
N ARG A 50 0.87 -5.62 -9.51
CA ARG A 50 0.01 -5.53 -10.70
C ARG A 50 0.55 -6.36 -11.86
N LYS A 51 -0.28 -7.29 -12.36
CA LYS A 51 0.08 -8.21 -13.47
C LYS A 51 0.51 -7.49 -14.74
N ASP A 52 -0.06 -6.31 -15.01
CA ASP A 52 0.32 -5.45 -16.13
C ASP A 52 1.79 -4.99 -16.06
N LEU A 53 2.39 -4.93 -14.87
CA LEU A 53 3.79 -4.52 -14.67
C LEU A 53 4.80 -5.67 -14.74
N TRP A 54 4.36 -6.94 -14.66
CA TRP A 54 5.25 -8.09 -14.47
C TRP A 54 6.29 -8.22 -15.58
N LYS A 55 5.87 -8.05 -16.85
CA LYS A 55 6.79 -8.17 -18.01
C LYS A 55 7.78 -7.03 -18.11
N ASN A 56 7.48 -5.87 -17.51
CA ASN A 56 8.34 -4.69 -17.56
C ASN A 56 9.23 -4.58 -16.31
N CYS A 57 8.92 -5.29 -15.23
CA CYS A 57 9.71 -5.29 -14.01
C CYS A 57 10.96 -6.16 -14.16
N MET A 58 12.13 -5.58 -13.89
CA MET A 58 13.43 -6.26 -13.92
C MET A 58 13.75 -7.01 -12.62
N HIS A 59 13.03 -6.71 -11.54
CA HIS A 59 13.21 -7.37 -10.25
C HIS A 59 12.33 -8.63 -10.21
N SER A 60 12.96 -9.75 -9.87
CA SER A 60 12.26 -10.99 -9.56
C SER A 60 11.35 -10.84 -8.33
N GLU A 61 10.44 -11.79 -8.15
CA GLU A 61 9.59 -11.85 -6.97
C GLU A 61 10.40 -11.86 -5.67
N TYR A 62 11.45 -12.69 -5.62
CA TYR A 62 12.33 -12.77 -4.45
C TYR A 62 13.10 -11.46 -4.19
N GLU A 63 13.62 -10.79 -5.23
CA GLU A 63 14.32 -9.52 -5.06
C GLU A 63 13.41 -8.42 -4.53
N ARG A 64 12.12 -8.42 -4.92
CA ARG A 64 11.15 -7.49 -4.33
C ARG A 64 10.86 -7.85 -2.88
N TRP A 65 10.56 -9.12 -2.62
CA TRP A 65 10.26 -9.61 -1.26
C TRP A 65 11.39 -9.35 -0.26
N TYR A 66 12.64 -9.46 -0.70
CA TYR A 66 13.82 -9.21 0.13
C TYR A 66 13.93 -7.77 0.65
N GLU A 67 13.41 -6.80 -0.10
CA GLU A 67 13.45 -5.36 0.22
C GLU A 67 12.12 -4.82 0.78
N GLU A 68 11.11 -5.68 0.85
CA GLU A 68 9.85 -5.41 1.55
C GLU A 68 10.00 -5.75 3.04
N ASP A 69 9.00 -5.36 3.83
CA ASP A 69 8.99 -5.58 5.28
C ASP A 69 7.89 -6.61 5.65
N PRO A 70 8.00 -7.88 5.21
CA PRO A 70 6.96 -8.88 5.43
C PRO A 70 6.72 -9.12 6.92
N ALA A 71 5.45 -9.37 7.27
CA ALA A 71 4.98 -9.62 8.63
C ALA A 71 5.03 -8.41 9.59
N THR A 72 5.36 -7.21 9.12
CA THR A 72 5.24 -5.99 9.93
C THR A 72 3.81 -5.71 10.39
N LYS A 73 2.79 -6.04 9.57
CA LYS A 73 1.37 -5.97 10.01
C LYS A 73 1.11 -6.91 11.17
N GLN A 74 1.71 -8.10 11.17
CA GLN A 74 1.54 -9.08 12.24
C GLN A 74 2.17 -8.59 13.55
N MET A 75 3.31 -7.90 13.47
CA MET A 75 3.98 -7.33 14.64
C MET A 75 3.14 -6.26 15.35
N ILE A 76 2.38 -5.47 14.60
CA ILE A 76 1.56 -4.38 15.14
C ILE A 76 0.07 -4.75 15.32
N LEU A 77 -0.31 -6.00 15.06
CA LEU A 77 -1.73 -6.42 14.97
C LEU A 77 -2.52 -6.19 16.26
N SER A 78 -1.86 -6.16 17.43
CA SER A 78 -2.51 -5.93 18.72
C SER A 78 -2.93 -4.47 18.96
N HIS A 79 -2.45 -3.51 18.15
CA HIS A 79 -2.82 -2.10 18.32
C HIS A 79 -4.26 -1.82 17.84
N PRO A 80 -5.00 -0.86 18.44
CA PRO A 80 -6.40 -0.64 18.12
C PRO A 80 -6.67 -0.20 16.68
N ILE A 81 -5.83 0.68 16.15
CA ILE A 81 -5.91 1.18 14.77
C ILE A 81 -4.67 0.74 14.00
N VAL A 82 -4.87 -0.14 13.02
CA VAL A 82 -3.81 -0.66 12.15
C VAL A 82 -4.20 -0.45 10.69
N ILE A 83 -3.32 0.20 9.92
CA ILE A 83 -3.42 0.29 8.47
C ILE A 83 -2.20 -0.39 7.85
N ALA A 84 -2.39 -1.15 6.78
CA ALA A 84 -1.30 -1.88 6.14
C ALA A 84 -1.43 -1.88 4.62
N GLY A 85 -0.33 -1.57 3.93
CA GLY A 85 -0.22 -1.72 2.49
C GLY A 85 -0.17 -3.20 2.13
N ASN A 86 -0.92 -3.60 1.11
CA ASN A 86 -0.92 -4.98 0.62
C ASN A 86 -0.12 -5.13 -0.69
N ASP A 87 0.14 -4.03 -1.38
CA ASP A 87 0.98 -3.99 -2.57
C ASP A 87 2.46 -3.87 -2.22
N SER A 88 3.29 -4.39 -3.11
CA SER A 88 4.73 -4.27 -3.11
C SER A 88 5.12 -2.80 -3.20
N ARG A 89 6.10 -2.39 -2.38
CA ARG A 89 6.69 -1.04 -2.41
C ARG A 89 7.30 -0.68 -3.78
N PHE A 90 7.56 -1.68 -4.63
CA PHE A 90 8.07 -1.47 -5.98
C PHE A 90 6.98 -1.10 -7.00
N GLU A 91 5.70 -1.21 -6.64
CA GLU A 91 4.61 -0.64 -7.45
C GLU A 91 4.44 0.86 -7.18
N TYR A 92 4.50 1.22 -5.90
CA TYR A 92 4.62 2.57 -5.36
C TYR A 92 5.04 2.46 -3.89
N ASP A 93 5.93 3.34 -3.45
CA ASP A 93 6.43 3.34 -2.09
C ASP A 93 5.60 4.28 -1.21
N LEU A 94 4.85 3.70 -0.26
CA LEU A 94 4.03 4.43 0.70
C LEU A 94 4.85 5.25 1.72
N ASN A 95 6.16 5.07 1.82
CA ASN A 95 7.06 5.85 2.68
C ASN A 95 7.78 6.97 1.89
N ARG A 96 7.30 7.31 0.70
CA ARG A 96 7.81 8.37 -0.17
C ARG A 96 6.69 9.33 -0.56
N SER A 97 7.07 10.55 -0.93
CA SER A 97 6.14 11.52 -1.50
C SER A 97 5.67 11.06 -2.90
N PRO A 98 4.53 11.53 -3.41
CA PRO A 98 4.03 11.13 -4.73
C PRO A 98 5.05 11.31 -5.87
N GLU A 99 5.90 12.33 -5.80
CA GLU A 99 6.92 12.63 -6.82
C GLU A 99 8.03 11.58 -6.87
N THR A 100 8.24 10.85 -5.77
CA THR A 100 9.33 9.87 -5.60
C THR A 100 8.84 8.47 -5.24
N ALA A 101 7.52 8.25 -5.24
CA ALA A 101 6.90 6.97 -4.87
C ALA A 101 7.15 5.87 -5.91
N ILE A 102 7.43 6.22 -7.16
CA ILE A 102 7.71 5.26 -8.23
C ILE A 102 9.20 5.26 -8.53
N TYR A 103 9.87 4.16 -8.23
CA TYR A 103 11.28 3.98 -8.49
C TYR A 103 11.58 3.90 -10.00
N GLU A 104 12.66 4.53 -10.45
CA GLU A 104 13.31 4.23 -11.73
C GLU A 104 14.42 3.20 -11.54
N ASP A 105 15.19 3.38 -10.46
CA ASP A 105 16.14 2.44 -9.91
C ASP A 105 15.90 2.26 -8.40
N ALA A 106 16.24 1.08 -7.90
CA ALA A 106 16.26 0.76 -6.49
C ALA A 106 17.60 0.10 -6.17
N TRP A 107 18.36 0.70 -5.24
CA TRP A 107 19.65 0.19 -4.79
C TRP A 107 20.66 -0.07 -5.91
N GLY A 108 20.71 0.83 -6.89
CA GLY A 108 21.64 0.74 -8.02
C GLY A 108 21.23 -0.27 -9.11
N LYS A 109 20.05 -0.89 -8.99
CA LYS A 109 19.46 -1.73 -10.03
C LYS A 109 18.25 -1.04 -10.64
N LYS A 110 18.18 -1.01 -11.97
CA LYS A 110 16.99 -0.52 -12.69
C LYS A 110 15.78 -1.39 -12.36
N LEU A 111 14.65 -0.75 -12.08
CA LEU A 111 13.40 -1.47 -11.79
C LEU A 111 12.64 -1.86 -13.05
N TRP A 112 12.72 -1.06 -14.11
CA TRP A 112 11.93 -1.24 -15.34
C TRP A 112 12.79 -1.47 -16.58
N HIS A 113 12.38 -2.41 -17.44
CA HIS A 113 12.99 -2.61 -18.75
C HIS A 113 12.80 -1.39 -19.66
N THR A 114 11.61 -0.79 -19.59
CA THR A 114 11.23 0.46 -20.25
C THR A 114 10.51 1.36 -19.24
N SER A 115 10.70 2.68 -19.34
CA SER A 115 10.02 3.63 -18.46
C SER A 115 8.51 3.40 -18.49
N LEU A 116 7.87 3.44 -17.32
CA LEU A 116 6.42 3.35 -17.22
C LEU A 116 5.75 4.50 -17.97
N SER A 117 4.64 4.18 -18.65
CA SER A 117 3.77 5.19 -19.25
C SER A 117 3.09 6.04 -18.17
N ASP A 118 2.66 7.25 -18.55
CA ASP A 118 1.95 8.15 -17.62
C ASP A 118 0.71 7.51 -17.01
N LYS A 119 -0.02 6.70 -17.80
CA LYS A 119 -1.19 5.96 -17.33
C LYS A 119 -0.85 4.89 -16.28
N GLU A 120 0.29 4.20 -16.44
CA GLU A 120 0.75 3.22 -15.44
C GLU A 120 1.17 3.90 -14.15
N LYS A 121 1.85 5.06 -14.25
CA LYS A 121 2.24 5.89 -13.12
C LYS A 121 1.02 6.44 -12.39
N GLU A 122 0.07 7.03 -13.11
CA GLU A 122 -1.18 7.57 -12.56
C GLU A 122 -1.96 6.50 -11.79
N LYS A 123 -2.03 5.27 -12.31
CA LYS A 123 -2.69 4.15 -11.60
C LYS A 123 -1.99 3.78 -10.29
N SER A 124 -0.66 3.77 -10.26
CA SER A 124 0.11 3.57 -9.02
C SER A 124 -0.10 4.73 -8.03
N LEU A 125 0.00 5.97 -8.51
CA LEU A 125 -0.14 7.17 -7.68
C LEU A 125 -1.55 7.33 -7.11
N LEU A 126 -2.60 6.94 -7.84
CA LEU A 126 -3.95 6.93 -7.32
C LEU A 126 -4.11 5.96 -6.14
N LYS A 127 -3.44 4.80 -6.17
CA LYS A 127 -3.44 3.85 -5.04
C LYS A 127 -2.69 4.41 -3.83
N HIS A 128 -1.53 5.04 -4.07
CA HIS A 128 -0.77 5.78 -3.06
C HIS A 128 -1.62 6.89 -2.41
N GLU A 129 -2.24 7.77 -3.21
CA GLU A 129 -3.10 8.84 -2.73
C GLU A 129 -4.29 8.31 -1.93
N ASN A 130 -4.92 7.21 -2.37
CA ASN A 130 -6.04 6.60 -1.69
C ASN A 130 -5.69 6.03 -0.32
N PHE A 131 -4.46 5.56 -0.11
CA PHE A 131 -3.97 5.17 1.21
C PHE A 131 -3.90 6.39 2.14
N PHE A 132 -3.32 7.49 1.66
CA PHE A 132 -3.15 8.73 2.44
C PHE A 132 -4.42 9.55 2.63
N LYS A 133 -5.51 9.26 1.91
CA LYS A 133 -6.85 9.80 2.24
C LYS A 133 -7.43 9.24 3.53
N ILE A 134 -6.92 8.10 4.01
CA ILE A 134 -7.41 7.41 5.20
C ILE A 134 -6.61 7.80 6.46
N VAL A 135 -5.31 8.05 6.29
CA VAL A 135 -4.37 8.45 7.36
C VAL A 135 -4.48 9.95 7.63
#